data_AF-A0A0N1PIA9-F1
#
_entry.id   AF-A0A0N1PIA9-F1
#
_cell.length_a   1.000
_cell.length_b   1.000
_cell.length_c   1.000
_cell.angle_alpha   90.00
_cell.angle_beta   90.00
_cell.angle_gamma   90.00
#
_symmetry.space_group_name_H-M   'P 1'
#
loop_
_entity.id
_entity.type
_entity.pdbx_description
1 polymer ?
#
loop_
_entity_poly.entity_id
_entity_poly.type
_entity_poly.pdbx_seq_one_letter_code
_entity_poly.pdbx_strand_id
1 'polypeptide(L)'
;MTTYNKTFRLLASKLSLQDEENVLRKAAELERLLQTKTIAGSNITDNSKIVICLDLAANMYGVDLDLKTAVKYSGLKQPTYLNSRKILENLLELNDDKMSISFLCISLQCTEVQALAEDILEEYKKKSKMDIDLNLPQYVCMAVYHACRINKVKITKSKVIEKSRLKPSQWSKLDAEWSKFVNDNFASVKKTKGRPRKEVIEDANNGIENNTSIKEEPMDQIEPYDVWKKRILEEAYKELIAMEEVEKAQNVMPIRRSPRKTPQKTSPYKTPIKGKGIRLLFPRN
;
A
#
# COMPACT_ATOMS: atom_id res chain seq x y z
N MET A 1 35.17 1.15 -10.38
CA MET A 1 34.35 -0.08 -10.31
C MET A 1 33.31 0.10 -9.23
N THR A 2 32.04 0.01 -9.57
CA THR A 2 30.92 0.02 -8.62
C THR A 2 31.05 -1.16 -7.66
N THR A 3 31.15 -0.89 -6.37
CA THR A 3 31.22 -1.91 -5.33
C THR A 3 29.82 -2.47 -5.07
N TYR A 4 29.42 -3.47 -5.86
CA TYR A 4 28.19 -4.22 -5.62
C TYR A 4 28.29 -5.06 -4.34
N ASN A 5 27.16 -5.24 -3.65
CA ASN A 5 27.06 -6.12 -2.49
C ASN A 5 27.50 -7.57 -2.85
N LYS A 6 28.13 -8.28 -1.91
CA LYS A 6 28.62 -9.65 -2.14
C LYS A 6 27.49 -10.59 -2.55
N THR A 7 26.33 -10.48 -1.89
CA THR A 7 25.11 -11.25 -2.19
C THR A 7 24.59 -10.95 -3.60
N PHE A 8 24.60 -9.69 -4.00
CA PHE A 8 24.18 -9.25 -5.34
C PHE A 8 25.02 -9.91 -6.45
N ARG A 9 26.35 -9.91 -6.31
CA ARG A 9 27.24 -10.55 -7.30
C ARG A 9 27.06 -12.07 -7.37
N LEU A 10 26.85 -12.70 -6.21
CA LEU A 10 26.58 -14.14 -6.16
C LEU A 10 25.27 -14.50 -6.85
N LEU A 11 24.20 -13.72 -6.65
CA LEU A 11 22.92 -13.97 -7.30
C LEU A 11 23.00 -13.71 -8.81
N ALA A 12 23.68 -12.64 -9.23
CA ALA A 12 23.94 -12.35 -10.63
C ALA A 12 24.68 -13.48 -11.36
N SER A 13 25.72 -14.06 -10.75
CA SER A 13 26.45 -15.18 -11.35
C SER A 13 25.62 -16.46 -11.40
N LYS A 14 24.73 -16.69 -10.41
CA LYS A 14 23.78 -17.82 -10.42
C LYS A 14 22.68 -17.68 -11.47
N LEU A 15 22.36 -16.46 -11.88
CA LEU A 15 21.36 -16.14 -12.90
C LEU A 15 22.00 -15.94 -14.29
N SER A 16 23.30 -16.22 -14.44
CA SER A 16 24.05 -16.05 -15.69
C SER A 16 24.05 -14.61 -16.25
N LEU A 17 23.90 -13.61 -15.38
CA LEU A 17 23.91 -12.18 -15.74
C LEU A 17 25.28 -11.51 -15.48
N GLN A 18 26.34 -12.29 -15.31
CA GLN A 18 27.65 -11.77 -14.88
C GLN A 18 28.34 -10.92 -15.96
N ASP A 19 28.11 -11.23 -17.23
CA ASP A 19 28.75 -10.55 -18.36
C ASP A 19 28.00 -9.26 -18.77
N GLU A 20 26.76 -9.10 -18.31
CA GLU A 20 25.86 -7.98 -18.66
C GLU A 20 25.98 -6.81 -17.68
N GLU A 21 27.07 -6.04 -17.78
CA GLU A 21 27.36 -4.93 -16.85
C GLU A 21 26.24 -3.85 -16.83
N ASN A 22 25.56 -3.63 -17.96
CA ASN A 22 24.44 -2.68 -18.05
C ASN A 22 23.24 -3.14 -17.20
N VAL A 23 22.93 -4.44 -17.25
CA VAL A 23 21.86 -5.06 -16.44
C VAL A 23 22.23 -4.99 -14.97
N LEU A 24 23.48 -5.34 -14.61
CA LEU A 24 23.95 -5.29 -13.22
C LEU A 24 23.89 -3.88 -12.64
N ARG A 25 24.34 -2.88 -13.40
CA ARG A 25 24.28 -1.48 -12.98
C ARG A 25 22.85 -1.02 -12.75
N LYS A 26 21.92 -1.39 -13.65
CA LYS A 26 20.51 -1.01 -13.53
C LYS A 26 19.82 -1.74 -12.37
N ALA A 27 20.05 -3.03 -12.22
CA ALA A 27 19.51 -3.81 -11.11
C ALA A 27 19.97 -3.27 -9.74
N ALA A 28 21.24 -2.84 -9.63
CA ALA A 28 21.74 -2.22 -8.41
C ALA A 28 21.08 -0.85 -8.10
N GLU A 29 20.75 -0.07 -9.14
CA GLU A 29 19.99 1.17 -9.00
C GLU A 29 18.56 0.88 -8.52
N LEU A 30 17.88 -0.10 -9.12
CA LEU A 30 16.53 -0.53 -8.74
C LEU A 30 16.50 -1.05 -7.30
N GLU A 31 17.51 -1.80 -6.88
CA GLU A 31 17.62 -2.32 -5.52
C GLU A 31 17.79 -1.18 -4.50
N ARG A 32 18.65 -0.20 -4.79
CA ARG A 32 18.82 0.99 -3.94
C ARG A 32 17.54 1.83 -3.86
N LEU A 33 16.85 2.00 -4.99
CA LEU A 33 15.57 2.71 -5.05
C LEU A 33 14.49 1.95 -4.27
N LEU A 34 14.47 0.63 -4.38
CA LEU A 34 13.56 -0.22 -3.65
C LEU A 34 13.74 -0.11 -2.14
N GLN A 35 14.99 -0.04 -1.64
CA GLN A 35 15.26 0.16 -0.22
C GLN A 35 14.63 1.45 0.31
N THR A 36 14.58 2.52 -0.51
CA THR A 36 13.92 3.79 -0.11
C THR A 36 12.40 3.74 -0.17
N LYS A 37 11.82 2.93 -1.06
CA LYS A 37 10.36 2.81 -1.25
C LYS A 37 9.72 1.68 -0.43
N THR A 38 10.51 0.73 0.07
CA THR A 38 9.98 -0.42 0.83
C THR A 38 9.55 0.03 2.22
N ILE A 39 8.25 -0.05 2.50
CA ILE A 39 7.65 0.26 3.81
C ILE A 39 7.86 -0.94 4.75
N ALA A 40 8.08 -0.68 6.03
CA ALA A 40 8.16 -1.70 7.08
C ALA A 40 6.93 -2.62 7.05
N GLY A 41 7.15 -3.95 7.00
CA GLY A 41 6.08 -4.96 6.89
C GLY A 41 5.95 -5.64 5.52
N SER A 42 6.78 -5.30 4.54
CA SER A 42 6.92 -6.10 3.31
C SER A 42 7.40 -7.52 3.64
N ASN A 43 6.58 -8.54 3.35
CA ASN A 43 6.92 -9.96 3.52
C ASN A 43 7.97 -10.50 2.50
N ILE A 44 8.62 -9.62 1.74
CA ILE A 44 9.60 -9.95 0.71
C ILE A 44 11.00 -9.92 1.33
N THR A 45 11.73 -11.04 1.24
CA THR A 45 13.10 -11.16 1.76
C THR A 45 14.09 -10.38 0.90
N ASP A 46 15.20 -9.92 1.47
CA ASP A 46 16.18 -9.11 0.72
C ASP A 46 16.80 -9.87 -0.46
N ASN A 47 17.02 -11.19 -0.33
CA ASN A 47 17.44 -12.03 -1.45
C ASN A 47 16.40 -12.03 -2.58
N SER A 48 15.11 -12.16 -2.25
CA SER A 48 14.05 -12.14 -3.26
C SER A 48 13.92 -10.78 -3.94
N LYS A 49 14.10 -9.67 -3.21
CA LYS A 49 14.16 -8.31 -3.78
C LYS A 49 15.28 -8.18 -4.81
N ILE A 50 16.49 -8.64 -4.47
CA ILE A 50 17.64 -8.60 -5.38
C ILE A 50 17.38 -9.40 -6.66
N VAL A 51 16.88 -10.64 -6.53
CA VAL A 51 16.57 -11.49 -7.69
C VAL A 51 15.50 -10.85 -8.58
N ILE A 52 14.47 -10.24 -7.98
CA ILE A 52 13.43 -9.55 -8.74
C ILE A 52 14.00 -8.29 -9.43
N CYS A 53 14.86 -7.51 -8.77
CA CYS A 53 15.49 -6.33 -9.40
C CYS A 53 16.39 -6.73 -10.58
N LEU A 54 17.08 -7.86 -10.49
CA LEU A 54 17.85 -8.44 -11.60
C LEU A 54 16.94 -8.86 -12.76
N ASP A 55 15.83 -9.53 -12.47
CA ASP A 55 14.83 -9.93 -13.48
C ASP A 55 14.18 -8.72 -14.17
N LEU A 56 13.78 -7.70 -13.41
CA LEU A 56 13.23 -6.46 -13.98
C LEU A 56 14.26 -5.73 -14.85
N ALA A 57 15.51 -5.64 -14.41
CA ALA A 57 16.57 -5.02 -15.21
C ALA A 57 16.87 -5.82 -16.48
N ALA A 58 16.89 -7.15 -16.42
CA ALA A 58 17.08 -8.01 -17.58
C ALA A 58 15.96 -7.78 -18.62
N ASN A 59 14.70 -7.71 -18.16
CA ASN A 59 13.55 -7.40 -19.00
C ASN A 59 13.67 -6.03 -19.70
N MET A 60 14.18 -5.00 -19.00
CA MET A 60 14.39 -3.66 -19.58
C MET A 60 15.43 -3.65 -20.72
N TYR A 61 16.40 -4.56 -20.69
CA TYR A 61 17.43 -4.68 -21.73
C TYR A 61 17.15 -5.82 -22.73
N GLY A 62 16.00 -6.48 -22.63
CA GLY A 62 15.62 -7.58 -23.52
C GLY A 62 16.47 -8.84 -23.32
N VAL A 63 17.07 -9.03 -22.14
CA VAL A 63 17.80 -10.24 -21.78
C VAL A 63 16.82 -11.22 -21.14
N ASP A 64 16.61 -12.36 -21.80
CA ASP A 64 15.72 -13.40 -21.29
C ASP A 64 16.34 -14.12 -20.08
N LEU A 65 15.57 -14.18 -18.99
CA LEU A 65 15.96 -14.87 -17.77
C LEU A 65 15.05 -16.08 -17.53
N ASP A 66 15.64 -17.23 -17.18
CA ASP A 66 14.83 -18.43 -16.88
C ASP A 66 14.06 -18.26 -15.58
N LEU A 67 12.73 -18.14 -15.71
CA LEU A 67 11.81 -17.98 -14.58
C LEU A 67 12.00 -19.07 -13.51
N LYS A 68 12.35 -20.31 -13.89
CA LYS A 68 12.54 -21.40 -12.91
C LYS A 68 13.77 -21.15 -12.03
N THR A 69 14.89 -20.70 -12.61
CA THR A 69 16.07 -20.29 -11.85
C THR A 69 15.78 -19.09 -10.95
N ALA A 70 15.04 -18.08 -11.44
CA ALA A 70 14.66 -16.90 -10.67
C ALA A 70 13.82 -17.26 -9.44
N VAL A 71 12.81 -18.11 -9.63
CA VAL A 71 11.95 -18.62 -8.55
C VAL A 71 12.78 -19.42 -7.53
N LYS A 72 13.71 -20.27 -8.00
CA LYS A 72 14.59 -21.05 -7.12
C LYS A 72 15.48 -20.18 -6.24
N TYR A 73 16.13 -19.15 -6.81
CA TYR A 73 17.07 -18.29 -6.07
C TYR A 73 16.38 -17.21 -5.22
N SER A 74 15.16 -16.80 -5.58
CA SER A 74 14.35 -15.92 -4.73
C SER A 74 13.81 -16.61 -3.48
N GLY A 75 13.71 -17.95 -3.48
CA GLY A 75 13.15 -18.72 -2.37
C GLY A 75 11.63 -18.57 -2.23
N LEU A 76 10.96 -18.04 -3.26
CA LEU A 76 9.51 -17.88 -3.31
C LEU A 76 8.85 -19.02 -4.08
N LYS A 77 7.56 -19.26 -3.83
CA LYS A 77 6.74 -20.09 -4.73
C LYS A 77 6.48 -19.32 -6.02
N GLN A 78 6.38 -20.00 -7.15
CA GLN A 78 6.14 -19.37 -8.46
C GLN A 78 5.00 -18.33 -8.48
N PRO A 79 3.78 -18.59 -7.96
CA PRO A 79 2.71 -17.58 -7.97
C PRO A 79 3.05 -16.38 -7.06
N THR A 80 3.72 -16.62 -5.93
CA THR A 80 4.18 -15.56 -5.02
C THR A 80 5.28 -14.73 -5.65
N TYR A 81 6.20 -15.35 -6.39
CA TYR A 81 7.25 -14.67 -7.13
C TYR A 81 6.67 -13.72 -8.18
N LEU A 82 5.74 -14.19 -9.01
CA LEU A 82 5.10 -13.35 -10.03
C LEU A 82 4.32 -12.18 -9.41
N ASN A 83 3.63 -12.42 -8.30
CA ASN A 83 2.93 -11.37 -7.58
C ASN A 83 3.92 -10.35 -6.98
N SER A 84 4.96 -10.80 -6.26
CA SER A 84 6.00 -9.94 -5.70
C SER A 84 6.73 -9.15 -6.78
N ARG A 85 7.04 -9.79 -7.92
CA ARG A 85 7.62 -9.12 -9.09
C ARG A 85 6.74 -7.98 -9.55
N LYS A 86 5.44 -8.23 -9.73
CA LYS A 86 4.47 -7.21 -10.13
C LYS A 86 4.33 -6.10 -9.08
N ILE A 87 4.32 -6.43 -7.79
CA ILE A 87 4.28 -5.43 -6.72
C ILE A 87 5.51 -4.52 -6.78
N LEU A 88 6.69 -5.10 -6.95
CA LEU A 88 7.95 -4.34 -7.05
C LEU A 88 8.00 -3.50 -8.34
N GLU A 89 7.56 -4.04 -9.47
CA GLU A 89 7.41 -3.32 -10.73
C GLU A 89 6.50 -2.08 -10.58
N ASN A 90 5.34 -2.24 -9.92
CA ASN A 90 4.43 -1.14 -9.63
C ASN A 90 5.04 -0.12 -8.66
N LEU A 91 5.71 -0.58 -7.59
CA LEU A 91 6.32 0.29 -6.58
C LEU A 91 7.47 1.13 -7.17
N LEU A 92 8.26 0.52 -8.06
CA LEU A 92 9.34 1.18 -8.79
C LEU A 92 8.83 2.00 -9.97
N GLU A 93 7.51 2.00 -10.23
CA GLU A 93 6.86 2.71 -11.34
C GLU A 93 7.46 2.32 -12.70
N LEU A 94 7.93 1.08 -12.83
CA LEU A 94 8.48 0.51 -14.06
C LEU A 94 7.40 -0.02 -15.00
N ASN A 95 6.14 0.28 -14.71
CA ASN A 95 5.01 -0.24 -15.45
C ASN A 95 5.02 0.27 -16.89
N ASP A 96 5.42 -0.60 -17.81
CA ASP A 96 5.12 -0.47 -19.25
C ASP A 96 3.64 -0.74 -19.57
N ASP A 97 2.84 -1.10 -18.55
CA ASP A 97 1.39 -1.29 -18.56
C ASP A 97 0.61 0.03 -18.81
N LYS A 98 1.13 0.93 -19.64
CA LYS A 98 0.37 2.03 -20.22
C LYS A 98 -0.70 1.41 -21.10
N MET A 99 -1.91 1.31 -20.56
CA MET A 99 -3.07 0.88 -21.33
C MET A 99 -3.28 1.89 -22.46
N SER A 100 -2.95 1.54 -23.69
CA SER A 100 -3.23 2.42 -24.82
C SER A 100 -4.72 2.33 -25.20
N ILE A 101 -5.27 3.46 -25.67
CA ILE A 101 -6.65 3.52 -26.17
C ILE A 101 -6.82 2.49 -27.30
N SER A 102 -5.85 2.41 -28.21
CA SER A 102 -5.86 1.46 -29.33
C SER A 102 -5.92 0.01 -28.86
N PHE A 103 -5.10 -0.38 -27.88
CA PHE A 103 -5.09 -1.74 -27.33
C PHE A 103 -6.45 -2.09 -26.69
N LEU A 104 -7.03 -1.15 -25.93
CA LEU A 104 -8.34 -1.36 -25.32
C LEU A 104 -9.46 -1.47 -26.35
N CYS A 105 -9.46 -0.61 -27.37
CA CYS A 105 -10.43 -0.66 -28.47
C CYS A 105 -10.36 -1.99 -29.24
N ILE A 106 -9.16 -2.51 -29.49
CA ILE A 106 -8.98 -3.83 -30.12
C ILE A 106 -9.50 -4.93 -29.19
N SER A 107 -9.15 -4.90 -27.90
CA SER A 107 -9.60 -5.90 -26.92
C SER A 107 -11.12 -5.94 -26.74
N LEU A 108 -11.80 -4.82 -26.94
CA LEU A 108 -13.25 -4.67 -26.81
C LEU A 108 -13.99 -4.71 -28.14
N GLN A 109 -13.28 -4.87 -29.26
CA GLN A 109 -13.84 -4.85 -30.63
C GLN A 109 -14.59 -3.55 -30.95
N CYS A 110 -14.07 -2.41 -30.49
CA CYS A 110 -14.64 -1.06 -30.71
C CYS A 110 -13.62 -0.08 -31.32
N THR A 111 -12.99 -0.49 -32.42
CA THR A 111 -11.98 0.31 -33.15
C THR A 111 -12.54 1.59 -33.77
N GLU A 112 -13.82 1.62 -34.12
CA GLU A 112 -14.51 2.79 -34.70
C GLU A 112 -14.55 4.01 -33.77
N VAL A 113 -14.32 3.78 -32.47
CA VAL A 113 -14.51 4.77 -31.41
C VAL A 113 -13.18 5.38 -30.95
N GLN A 114 -12.06 4.89 -31.50
CA GLN A 114 -10.72 5.27 -31.04
C GLN A 114 -10.47 6.78 -31.10
N ALA A 115 -10.74 7.43 -32.24
CA ALA A 115 -10.51 8.86 -32.41
C ALA A 115 -11.30 9.71 -31.40
N LEU A 116 -12.57 9.37 -31.18
CA LEU A 116 -13.42 10.09 -30.23
C LEU A 116 -12.94 9.87 -28.78
N ALA A 117 -12.45 8.66 -28.46
CA ALA A 117 -11.89 8.38 -27.14
C ALA A 117 -10.59 9.16 -26.88
N GLU A 118 -9.74 9.34 -27.90
CA GLU A 118 -8.54 10.18 -27.84
C GLU A 118 -8.92 11.65 -27.57
N ASP A 119 -9.89 12.19 -28.32
CA ASP A 119 -10.40 13.57 -28.14
C ASP A 119 -10.96 13.80 -26.73
N ILE A 120 -11.78 12.86 -26.22
CA ILE A 120 -12.34 12.94 -24.86
C ILE A 120 -11.22 12.98 -23.81
N LEU A 121 -10.20 12.13 -23.96
CA LEU A 121 -9.10 12.06 -22.99
C LEU A 121 -8.25 13.33 -23.02
N GLU A 122 -7.98 13.89 -24.20
CA GLU A 122 -7.25 15.15 -24.36
C GLU A 122 -8.00 16.34 -23.77
N GLU A 123 -9.31 16.45 -24.01
CA GLU A 123 -10.11 17.50 -23.40
C GLU A 123 -10.19 17.36 -21.88
N TYR A 124 -10.28 16.13 -21.38
CA TYR A 124 -10.28 15.88 -19.94
C TYR A 124 -8.95 16.32 -19.33
N LYS A 125 -7.82 16.05 -20.00
CA LYS A 125 -6.49 16.53 -19.61
C LYS A 125 -6.39 18.06 -19.55
N LYS A 126 -6.99 18.76 -20.51
CA LYS A 126 -6.99 20.24 -20.54
C LYS A 126 -7.85 20.83 -19.43
N LYS A 127 -8.98 20.18 -19.09
CA LYS A 127 -9.93 20.67 -18.09
C LYS A 127 -9.54 20.30 -16.67
N SER A 128 -8.79 19.22 -16.47
CA SER A 128 -8.28 18.85 -15.15
C SER A 128 -7.25 19.87 -14.68
N LYS A 129 -7.64 20.70 -13.71
CA LYS A 129 -6.73 21.63 -12.98
C LYS A 129 -5.85 20.91 -11.96
N MET A 130 -6.10 19.64 -11.71
CA MET A 130 -5.34 18.79 -10.81
C MET A 130 -4.35 17.95 -11.61
N ASP A 131 -3.16 17.73 -11.04
CA ASP A 131 -2.18 16.76 -11.53
C ASP A 131 -2.73 15.34 -11.38
N ILE A 132 -3.65 14.99 -12.28
CA ILE A 132 -4.21 13.65 -12.39
C ILE A 132 -3.27 12.83 -13.25
N ASP A 133 -2.82 11.68 -12.72
CA ASP A 133 -2.05 10.72 -13.50
C ASP A 133 -2.95 10.00 -14.52
N LEU A 134 -3.00 10.56 -15.73
CA LEU A 134 -3.75 10.00 -16.87
C LEU A 134 -3.13 8.72 -17.43
N ASN A 135 -1.95 8.31 -16.96
CA ASN A 135 -1.37 7.02 -17.35
C ASN A 135 -2.10 5.85 -16.68
N LEU A 136 -2.95 6.11 -15.68
CA LEU A 136 -3.73 5.07 -15.04
C LEU A 136 -4.78 4.48 -16.00
N PRO A 137 -4.88 3.14 -16.10
CA PRO A 137 -5.82 2.46 -17.00
C PRO A 137 -7.29 2.86 -16.83
N GLN A 138 -7.67 3.37 -15.66
CA GLN A 138 -9.03 3.81 -15.35
C GLN A 138 -9.52 4.94 -16.26
N TYR A 139 -8.66 5.91 -16.58
CA TYR A 139 -9.04 7.08 -17.38
C TYR A 139 -9.20 6.70 -18.85
N VAL A 140 -8.29 5.85 -19.36
CA VAL A 140 -8.37 5.26 -20.69
C VAL A 140 -9.66 4.43 -20.84
N CYS A 141 -9.99 3.62 -19.84
CA CYS A 141 -11.23 2.84 -19.83
C CYS A 141 -12.49 3.72 -19.83
N MET A 142 -12.48 4.84 -19.09
CA MET A 142 -13.61 5.76 -19.07
C MET A 142 -13.79 6.50 -20.40
N ALA A 143 -12.71 6.99 -20.99
CA ALA A 143 -12.76 7.66 -22.29
C ALA A 143 -13.37 6.75 -23.36
N VAL A 144 -12.89 5.51 -23.47
CA VAL A 144 -13.45 4.52 -24.41
C VAL A 144 -14.91 4.19 -24.08
N TYR A 145 -15.24 3.95 -22.81
CA TYR A 145 -16.62 3.63 -22.41
C TYR A 145 -17.62 4.73 -22.78
N HIS A 146 -17.27 5.99 -22.52
CA HIS A 146 -18.12 7.13 -22.87
C HIS A 146 -18.20 7.37 -24.37
N ALA A 147 -17.09 7.22 -25.07
CA ALA A 147 -17.07 7.33 -26.52
C ALA A 147 -17.99 6.27 -27.17
N CYS A 148 -18.02 5.06 -26.62
CA CYS A 148 -18.91 3.99 -27.11
C CYS A 148 -20.39 4.30 -26.82
N ARG A 149 -20.70 4.97 -25.70
CA ARG A 149 -22.06 5.45 -25.41
C ARG A 149 -22.51 6.52 -26.40
N ILE A 150 -21.63 7.44 -26.81
CA ILE A 150 -21.93 8.48 -27.81
C ILE A 150 -22.20 7.82 -29.17
N ASN A 151 -21.33 6.91 -29.61
CA ASN A 151 -21.44 6.23 -30.89
C ASN A 151 -22.43 5.05 -30.87
N LYS A 152 -23.13 4.82 -29.74
CA LYS A 152 -24.11 3.73 -29.53
C LYS A 152 -23.56 2.32 -29.78
N VAL A 153 -22.25 2.13 -29.59
CA VAL A 153 -21.60 0.82 -29.65
C VAL A 153 -21.88 0.07 -28.35
N LYS A 154 -22.44 -1.14 -28.47
CA LYS A 154 -22.77 -1.96 -27.31
C LYS A 154 -21.52 -2.62 -26.75
N ILE A 155 -21.17 -2.28 -25.51
CA ILE A 155 -20.04 -2.89 -24.78
C ILE A 155 -20.54 -3.45 -23.44
N THR A 156 -20.02 -4.62 -23.06
CA THR A 156 -20.28 -5.21 -21.75
C THR A 156 -19.54 -4.42 -20.66
N LYS A 157 -20.27 -3.70 -19.80
CA LYS A 157 -19.72 -2.89 -18.70
C LYS A 157 -18.76 -3.68 -17.79
N SER A 158 -19.05 -4.95 -17.49
CA SER A 158 -18.16 -5.81 -16.66
C SER A 158 -16.74 -5.91 -17.23
N LYS A 159 -16.61 -6.14 -18.54
CA LYS A 159 -15.32 -6.32 -19.21
C LYS A 159 -14.46 -5.05 -19.14
N VAL A 160 -15.10 -3.88 -19.15
CA VAL A 160 -14.39 -2.60 -19.05
C VAL A 160 -13.90 -2.36 -17.62
N ILE A 161 -14.74 -2.67 -16.62
CA ILE A 161 -14.38 -2.52 -15.19
C ILE A 161 -13.20 -3.44 -14.83
N GLU A 162 -13.19 -4.67 -15.33
CA GLU A 162 -12.07 -5.61 -15.12
C GLU A 162 -10.74 -5.06 -15.66
N LYS A 163 -10.76 -4.36 -16.80
CA LYS A 163 -9.57 -3.75 -17.41
C LYS A 163 -9.15 -2.45 -16.71
N SER A 164 -10.09 -1.73 -16.09
CA SER A 164 -9.84 -0.45 -15.42
C SER A 164 -9.18 -0.58 -14.05
N ARG A 165 -9.04 -1.80 -13.51
CA ARG A 165 -8.48 -2.11 -12.19
C ARG A 165 -9.23 -1.42 -11.03
N LEU A 166 -10.50 -1.06 -11.24
CA LEU A 166 -11.34 -0.40 -10.23
C LEU A 166 -12.36 -1.36 -9.64
N LYS A 167 -12.73 -1.14 -8.38
CA LYS A 167 -13.93 -1.78 -7.80
C LYS A 167 -15.18 -1.17 -8.45
N PRO A 168 -16.30 -1.93 -8.59
CA PRO A 168 -17.53 -1.42 -9.19
C PRO A 168 -18.08 -0.14 -8.53
N SER A 169 -17.87 0.02 -7.21
CA SER A 169 -18.26 1.22 -6.47
C SER A 169 -17.44 2.45 -6.86
N GLN A 170 -16.13 2.30 -7.04
CA GLN A 170 -15.23 3.37 -7.51
C GLN A 170 -15.54 3.74 -8.96
N TRP A 171 -15.76 2.73 -9.81
CA TRP A 171 -16.18 2.93 -11.19
C TRP A 171 -17.43 3.80 -11.27
N SER A 172 -18.46 3.51 -10.47
CA SER A 172 -19.74 4.24 -10.52
C SER A 172 -19.60 5.71 -10.14
N LYS A 173 -18.71 6.05 -9.21
CA LYS A 173 -18.39 7.45 -8.86
C LYS A 173 -17.71 8.17 -10.02
N LEU A 174 -16.71 7.53 -10.64
CA LEU A 174 -15.97 8.10 -11.76
C LEU A 174 -16.83 8.21 -13.02
N ASP A 175 -17.72 7.23 -13.29
CA ASP A 175 -18.72 7.24 -14.37
C ASP A 175 -19.71 8.42 -14.21
N ALA A 176 -20.10 8.77 -12.98
CA ALA A 176 -20.96 9.92 -12.72
C ALA A 176 -20.26 11.26 -13.00
N GLU A 177 -18.98 11.39 -12.64
CA GLU A 177 -18.16 12.57 -12.92
C GLU A 177 -17.94 12.73 -14.44
N TRP A 178 -17.49 11.66 -15.10
CA TRP A 178 -17.25 11.64 -16.53
C TRP A 178 -18.53 11.82 -17.35
N SER A 179 -19.67 11.29 -16.89
CA SER A 179 -20.97 11.55 -17.52
C SER A 179 -21.29 13.04 -17.59
N LYS A 180 -20.99 13.83 -16.55
CA LYS A 180 -21.20 15.29 -16.56
C LYS A 180 -20.23 15.97 -17.54
N PHE A 181 -18.95 15.64 -17.44
CA PHE A 181 -17.92 16.17 -18.33
C PHE A 181 -18.23 15.94 -19.81
N VAL A 182 -18.61 14.71 -20.17
CA VAL A 182 -18.90 14.33 -21.56
C VAL A 182 -20.18 15.00 -22.05
N ASN A 183 -21.19 15.14 -21.21
CA ASN A 183 -22.44 15.82 -21.58
C ASN A 183 -22.23 17.32 -21.85
N ASP A 184 -21.33 17.96 -21.11
CA ASP A 184 -21.05 19.40 -21.27
C ASP A 184 -20.25 19.70 -22.54
N ASN A 185 -19.27 18.85 -22.88
CA ASN A 185 -18.35 19.11 -23.99
C ASN A 185 -18.76 18.43 -25.31
N PHE A 186 -19.24 17.17 -25.27
CA PHE A 186 -19.44 16.34 -26.49
C PHE A 186 -20.91 16.07 -26.83
N ALA A 187 -21.83 16.09 -25.86
CA ALA A 187 -23.26 15.88 -26.15
C ALA A 187 -23.96 17.15 -26.70
N SER A 188 -23.21 18.26 -26.85
CA SER A 188 -23.67 19.56 -27.35
C SER A 188 -24.00 19.57 -28.85
N VAL A 189 -23.63 18.54 -29.63
CA VAL A 189 -23.99 18.41 -31.06
C VAL A 189 -25.52 18.25 -31.29
N LYS A 190 -26.33 18.09 -30.23
CA LYS A 190 -27.81 18.08 -30.32
C LYS A 190 -28.52 19.35 -29.83
N LYS A 191 -27.81 20.44 -29.54
CA LYS A 191 -28.45 21.71 -29.14
C LYS A 191 -28.38 22.80 -30.21
N THR A 192 -28.81 22.49 -31.42
CA THR A 192 -29.32 23.49 -32.37
C THR A 192 -30.85 23.55 -32.33
N LYS A 193 -31.41 24.12 -31.25
CA LYS A 193 -32.56 25.08 -31.30
C LYS A 193 -33.00 25.46 -29.88
N GLY A 194 -32.82 26.74 -29.56
CA GLY A 194 -33.69 27.50 -28.65
C GLY A 194 -33.48 27.32 -27.16
N ARG A 195 -32.56 28.14 -26.59
CA ARG A 195 -32.78 29.07 -25.46
C ARG A 195 -31.43 29.35 -24.76
N PRO A 196 -30.98 30.62 -24.68
CA PRO A 196 -29.75 30.93 -23.96
C PRO A 196 -30.01 30.77 -22.46
N ARG A 197 -29.15 30.01 -21.78
CA ARG A 197 -29.15 29.94 -20.31
C ARG A 197 -28.27 31.09 -19.81
N LYS A 198 -28.83 31.90 -18.90
CA LYS A 198 -28.17 33.02 -18.24
C LYS A 198 -26.78 32.64 -17.73
N GLU A 199 -25.82 33.47 -18.10
CA GLU A 199 -24.53 33.61 -17.43
C GLU A 199 -24.78 33.93 -15.95
N VAL A 200 -24.23 33.11 -15.06
CA VAL A 200 -23.95 33.51 -13.68
C VAL A 200 -22.44 33.50 -13.58
N ILE A 201 -21.89 34.70 -13.64
CA ILE A 201 -20.52 35.01 -13.25
C ILE A 201 -20.50 34.97 -11.72
N GLU A 202 -19.80 34.00 -11.14
CA GLU A 202 -19.27 34.14 -9.78
C GLU A 202 -17.80 33.75 -9.83
N ASP A 203 -16.97 34.78 -9.80
CA ASP A 203 -15.53 34.69 -9.66
C ASP A 203 -15.14 34.23 -8.24
N ALA A 204 -14.06 33.45 -8.25
CA ALA A 204 -13.27 32.90 -7.16
C ALA A 204 -13.32 33.58 -5.78
N ASN A 205 -13.45 32.75 -4.74
CA ASN A 205 -12.59 32.90 -3.57
C ASN A 205 -12.18 31.56 -2.95
N ASN A 206 -10.91 31.50 -2.58
CA ASN A 206 -10.16 30.33 -2.12
C ASN A 206 -10.69 29.69 -0.83
N GLY A 207 -10.49 28.38 -0.71
CA GLY A 207 -10.61 27.64 0.56
C GLY A 207 -10.43 26.14 0.38
N ILE A 208 -9.18 25.68 0.42
CA ILE A 208 -8.84 24.26 0.49
C ILE A 208 -9.27 23.75 1.87
N GLU A 209 -10.31 22.91 1.94
CA GLU A 209 -10.56 22.08 3.11
C GLU A 209 -10.73 20.62 2.70
N ASN A 210 -9.75 19.83 3.13
CA ASN A 210 -9.69 18.39 3.01
C ASN A 210 -10.86 17.75 3.75
N ASN A 211 -11.88 17.27 3.03
CA ASN A 211 -12.94 16.45 3.62
C ASN A 211 -12.69 14.96 3.33
N THR A 212 -11.93 14.33 4.22
CA THR A 212 -11.95 12.89 4.45
C THR A 212 -13.35 12.47 4.91
N SER A 213 -14.06 11.70 4.07
CA SER A 213 -15.32 11.04 4.45
C SER A 213 -15.07 10.03 5.55
N ILE A 214 -15.34 10.42 6.80
CA ILE A 214 -15.51 9.52 7.94
C ILE A 214 -16.95 9.01 7.91
N LYS A 215 -17.11 7.71 8.15
CA LYS A 215 -18.39 6.99 8.17
C LYS A 215 -19.35 7.64 9.16
N GLU A 216 -20.60 7.82 8.73
CA GLU A 216 -21.72 8.14 9.62
C GLU A 216 -21.98 6.93 10.53
N GLU A 217 -21.59 7.05 11.79
CA GLU A 217 -22.18 6.27 12.88
C GLU A 217 -23.35 7.08 13.48
N PRO A 218 -24.39 6.40 14.00
CA PRO A 218 -25.54 7.10 14.58
C PRO A 218 -25.08 8.04 15.69
N MET A 219 -25.49 9.29 15.58
CA MET A 219 -25.08 10.40 16.42
C MET A 219 -25.54 10.18 17.87
N ASP A 220 -24.66 9.61 18.69
CA ASP A 220 -24.77 9.74 20.13
C ASP A 220 -24.68 11.23 20.47
N GLN A 221 -25.62 11.71 21.29
CA GLN A 221 -25.67 13.11 21.70
C GLN A 221 -24.29 13.51 22.25
N ILE A 222 -23.60 14.37 21.51
CA ILE A 222 -22.26 14.83 21.86
C ILE A 222 -22.36 15.52 23.22
N GLU A 223 -21.77 14.91 24.25
CA GLU A 223 -21.67 15.49 25.59
C GLU A 223 -21.00 16.87 25.46
N PRO A 224 -21.61 17.95 25.99
CA PRO A 224 -21.03 19.28 25.91
C PRO A 224 -19.60 19.29 26.46
N TYR A 225 -18.68 19.91 25.73
CA TYR A 225 -17.24 19.92 26.03
C TYR A 225 -16.92 20.28 27.49
N ASP A 226 -17.68 21.22 28.06
CA ASP A 226 -17.49 21.67 29.45
C ASP A 226 -17.79 20.58 30.47
N VAL A 227 -18.75 19.69 30.20
CA VAL A 227 -19.12 18.58 31.08
C VAL A 227 -18.06 17.49 31.00
N TRP A 228 -17.67 17.12 29.78
CA TRP A 228 -16.57 16.18 29.55
C TRP A 228 -15.26 16.65 30.21
N LYS A 229 -14.89 17.93 29.99
CA LYS A 229 -13.66 18.52 30.52
C LYS A 229 -13.64 18.51 32.04
N LYS A 230 -14.75 18.89 32.70
CA LYS A 230 -14.86 18.84 34.16
C LYS A 230 -14.70 17.42 34.68
N ARG A 231 -15.41 16.45 34.08
CA ARG A 231 -15.34 15.04 34.48
C ARG A 231 -13.92 14.48 34.39
N ILE A 232 -13.23 14.69 33.27
CA ILE A 232 -11.87 14.20 33.06
C ILE A 232 -10.87 14.84 34.04
N LEU A 233 -10.98 16.16 34.28
CA LEU A 233 -10.11 16.84 35.23
C LEU A 233 -10.34 16.39 36.68
N GLU A 234 -11.59 16.25 37.10
CA GLU A 234 -11.93 15.77 38.44
C GLU A 234 -11.45 14.34 38.67
N GLU A 235 -11.59 13.46 37.68
CA GLU A 235 -11.09 12.08 37.73
C GLU A 235 -9.56 12.06 37.92
N ALA A 236 -8.83 12.85 37.13
CA ALA A 236 -7.38 12.96 37.24
C ALA A 236 -6.91 13.52 38.60
N TYR A 237 -7.58 14.56 39.12
CA TYR A 237 -7.25 15.11 40.45
C TYR A 237 -7.54 14.12 41.57
N LYS A 238 -8.64 13.36 41.46
CA LYS A 238 -9.00 12.35 42.45
C LYS A 238 -7.99 11.20 42.48
N GLU A 239 -7.50 10.78 41.32
CA GLU A 239 -6.46 9.75 41.22
C GLU A 239 -5.14 10.23 41.82
N LEU A 240 -4.74 11.48 41.60
CA LEU A 240 -3.56 12.08 42.23
C LEU A 240 -3.65 12.12 43.76
N ILE A 241 -4.80 12.54 44.29
CA ILE A 241 -5.04 12.58 45.74
C ILE A 241 -4.98 11.16 46.32
N ALA A 242 -5.57 10.18 45.65
CA ALA A 242 -5.53 8.79 46.08
C ALA A 242 -4.09 8.22 46.08
N MET A 243 -3.28 8.55 45.07
CA MET A 243 -1.86 8.16 45.04
C MET A 243 -1.07 8.80 46.19
N GLU A 244 -1.32 10.08 46.48
CA GLU A 244 -0.66 10.79 47.58
C GLU A 244 -1.05 10.22 48.95
N GLU A 245 -2.31 9.81 49.14
CA GLU A 245 -2.78 9.13 50.35
C GLU A 245 -2.14 7.74 50.53
N VAL A 246 -1.99 6.98 49.45
CA VAL A 246 -1.30 5.69 49.47
C VAL A 246 0.18 5.86 49.79
N GLU A 247 0.83 6.87 49.23
CA GLU A 247 2.23 7.20 49.52
C GLU A 247 2.43 7.60 50.99
N LYS A 248 1.52 8.42 51.53
CA LYS A 248 1.51 8.78 52.96
C LYS A 248 1.27 7.56 53.85
N ALA A 249 0.37 6.65 53.47
CA ALA A 249 0.11 5.43 54.23
C ALA A 249 1.31 4.46 54.22
N GLN A 250 2.04 4.38 53.11
CA GLN A 250 3.27 3.59 53.01
C GLN A 250 4.40 4.18 53.87
N ASN A 251 4.47 5.51 53.98
CA ASN A 251 5.48 6.18 54.81
C ASN A 251 5.24 6.05 56.33
N VAL A 252 4.04 5.66 56.77
CA VAL A 252 3.67 5.56 58.21
C VAL A 252 3.72 4.11 58.74
N MET A 253 4.04 3.10 57.93
CA MET A 253 4.19 1.73 58.44
C MET A 253 5.52 1.54 59.21
N PRO A 254 5.51 1.25 60.53
CA PRO A 254 6.75 0.94 61.24
C PRO A 254 7.22 -0.47 60.86
N ILE A 255 8.50 -0.58 60.51
CA ILE A 255 9.20 -1.85 60.29
C ILE A 255 9.02 -2.74 61.54
N ARG A 256 8.15 -3.76 61.45
CA ARG A 256 8.05 -4.79 62.49
C ARG A 256 9.35 -5.58 62.52
N ARG A 257 10.23 -5.25 63.47
CA ARG A 257 11.44 -6.02 63.76
C ARG A 257 11.03 -7.37 64.36
N SER A 258 11.24 -8.44 63.62
CA SER A 258 11.10 -9.81 64.12
C SER A 258 12.08 -10.09 65.26
N PRO A 259 11.71 -10.82 66.33
CA PRO A 259 12.62 -11.15 67.43
C PRO A 259 13.81 -12.00 66.96
N ARG A 260 15.02 -11.51 67.22
CA ARG A 260 16.31 -12.11 66.86
C ARG A 260 16.58 -13.35 67.72
N LYS A 261 16.47 -14.56 67.15
CA LYS A 261 17.04 -15.77 67.78
C LYS A 261 18.57 -15.72 67.65
N THR A 262 19.26 -15.83 68.78
CA THR A 262 20.72 -15.86 68.90
C THR A 262 21.30 -17.21 68.45
N PRO A 263 22.56 -17.27 68.00
CA PRO A 263 23.14 -18.49 67.44
C PRO A 263 23.77 -19.37 68.55
N GLN A 264 23.26 -20.59 68.74
CA GLN A 264 23.98 -21.62 69.50
C GLN A 264 24.93 -22.41 68.58
N LYS A 265 26.19 -22.47 69.00
CA LYS A 265 27.26 -23.30 68.43
C LYS A 265 27.07 -24.76 68.86
N THR A 266 27.13 -25.73 67.94
CA THR A 266 27.81 -27.04 68.11
C THR A 266 27.91 -27.82 66.79
N SER A 267 29.16 -28.03 66.39
CA SER A 267 29.87 -29.11 65.65
C SER A 267 29.18 -30.21 64.78
N PRO A 268 29.99 -30.92 63.94
CA PRO A 268 29.56 -31.56 62.69
C PRO A 268 29.38 -33.10 62.76
N TYR A 269 28.88 -33.65 61.64
CA TYR A 269 28.67 -35.06 61.26
C TYR A 269 27.35 -35.74 61.67
N LYS A 270 26.50 -35.97 60.67
CA LYS A 270 25.85 -37.28 60.42
C LYS A 270 25.43 -37.41 58.95
N THR A 271 25.59 -38.63 58.46
CA THR A 271 25.67 -39.15 57.08
C THR A 271 24.42 -39.03 56.20
N PRO A 272 24.55 -39.16 54.86
CA PRO A 272 23.44 -39.11 53.92
C PRO A 272 22.66 -40.43 53.87
N ILE A 273 21.33 -40.33 53.99
CA ILE A 273 20.41 -41.46 53.79
C ILE A 273 20.12 -41.62 52.29
N LYS A 274 20.35 -42.84 51.81
CA LYS A 274 20.13 -43.33 50.45
C LYS A 274 18.66 -43.24 50.03
N GLY A 275 18.42 -43.01 48.74
CA GLY A 275 17.39 -43.74 48.01
C GLY A 275 16.57 -42.96 46.99
N LYS A 276 16.64 -43.42 45.72
CA LYS A 276 15.76 -43.15 44.56
C LYS A 276 15.91 -41.73 43.98
N GLY A 277 16.68 -41.49 42.92
CA GLY A 277 16.79 -42.24 41.67
C GLY A 277 15.91 -41.57 40.61
N ILE A 278 16.44 -40.54 39.93
CA ILE A 278 15.84 -39.98 38.71
C ILE A 278 16.94 -39.96 37.65
N ARG A 279 16.77 -40.81 36.63
CA ARG A 279 17.66 -40.97 35.47
C ARG A 279 17.58 -39.72 34.59
N LEU A 280 18.72 -39.12 34.31
CA LEU A 280 18.90 -38.17 33.20
C LEU A 280 19.05 -38.98 31.91
N LEU A 281 18.19 -38.72 30.92
CA LEU A 281 18.30 -39.25 29.56
C LEU A 281 18.56 -38.09 28.59
N PHE A 282 19.82 -37.75 28.40
CA PHE A 282 20.31 -37.15 27.16
C PHE A 282 21.54 -37.96 26.72
N PRO A 283 21.53 -38.60 25.54
CA PRO A 283 22.74 -39.11 24.93
C PRO A 283 23.51 -37.95 24.31
N ARG A 284 24.75 -37.73 24.77
CA ARG A 284 25.81 -37.13 23.95
C ARG A 284 26.54 -38.29 23.28
N ASN A 285 26.42 -38.37 21.96
CA ASN A 285 27.51 -38.53 20.98
C ASN A 285 26.90 -38.46 19.59
#